data_AF-A0A318R2A4-F1
#
_entry.id   AF-A0A318R2A4-F1
#
_cell.length_a   1.000
_cell.length_b   1.000
_cell.length_c   1.000
_cell.angle_alpha   90.00
_cell.angle_beta   90.00
_cell.angle_gamma   90.00
#
_symmetry.space_group_name_H-M   'P 1'
#
loop_
_entity.id
_entity.type
_entity.pdbx_description
1 polymer ?
#
loop_
_entity_poly.entity_id
_entity_poly.type
_entity_poly.pdbx_seq_one_letter_code
_entity_poly.pdbx_strand_id
1 'polypeptide(L)'
;MINVDTNDLQKLYIAYFGRPGDPSGINYWLSRSNESITLREISNELSRQDEYTKYVAHEKSLEFKINKIYLNLFNRKADFDGLNYWIDMVNNKDYQISDIVYNLLYVKNKPYSIDINQEEKDINIIQNKTSASEIFTKQISKSITLINLYKPDSITPWLSGKSFIRVSNFLANITHEKVSYENVKDFISSLSDDSLNILTKSAIEIKGVSLSIPIYYLENRSLTKRVAKKVINITGGALDQSKNRTNIIALNNINLKIMKGERVALIGHNGSGKSSFLRLISGIYLPTSGKIKILVDVYPMLQKTFLTSSELSGIDACKAHYLLKNHTLKGFETFLNEIIEFSGLGSYISLPIKTYSEGMSARLIFSILTSSPHDCLAIDEGFGTGDADFCDRAEERMKQFMESAATLFLASHSEELLKQFCNRGIVFSHGSIAYDGPLDAALNYYHTHDYYRKNVIG
;
A
#
# COMPACT_ATOMS: atom_id res chain seq x y z
N MET A 1 -22.24 23.44 31.18
CA MET A 1 -21.66 22.49 30.22
C MET A 1 -20.66 23.25 29.39
N ILE A 2 -19.38 22.84 29.38
CA ILE A 2 -18.37 23.44 28.52
C ILE A 2 -18.68 22.95 27.11
N ASN A 3 -19.05 23.86 26.20
CA ASN A 3 -19.22 23.52 24.79
C ASN A 3 -17.86 23.05 24.26
N VAL A 4 -17.80 21.85 23.68
CA VAL A 4 -16.57 21.37 23.04
C VAL A 4 -16.27 22.25 21.83
N ASP A 5 -15.09 22.85 21.80
CA ASP A 5 -14.65 23.70 20.69
C ASP A 5 -13.64 22.97 19.79
N THR A 6 -13.21 23.64 18.71
CA THR A 6 -12.21 23.09 17.79
C THR A 6 -10.87 22.84 18.49
N ASN A 7 -10.46 23.69 19.42
CA ASN A 7 -9.20 23.54 20.15
C ASN A 7 -9.18 22.27 20.99
N ASP A 8 -10.27 21.98 21.69
CA ASP A 8 -10.39 20.80 22.53
C ASP A 8 -10.34 19.52 21.70
N LEU A 9 -10.98 19.51 20.53
CA LEU A 9 -10.87 18.40 19.58
C LEU A 9 -9.46 18.24 19.04
N GLN A 10 -8.79 19.34 18.65
CA GLN A 10 -7.41 19.28 18.17
C GLN A 10 -6.47 18.71 19.23
N LYS A 11 -6.61 19.10 20.50
CA LYS A 11 -5.83 18.50 21.60
C LYS A 11 -6.03 16.99 21.72
N LEU A 12 -7.26 16.49 21.54
CA LEU A 12 -7.52 15.05 21.54
C LEU A 12 -6.89 14.35 20.33
N TYR A 13 -7.02 14.91 19.12
CA TYR A 13 -6.36 14.37 17.93
C TYR A 13 -4.84 14.32 18.07
N ILE A 14 -4.24 15.36 18.66
CA ILE A 14 -2.81 15.38 19.00
C ILE A 14 -2.52 14.26 20.00
N ALA A 15 -3.25 14.17 21.12
CA ALA A 15 -2.99 13.17 22.17
C ALA A 15 -2.99 11.73 21.64
N TYR A 16 -4.04 11.36 20.91
CA TYR A 16 -4.25 9.97 20.46
C TYR A 16 -3.45 9.62 19.21
N PHE A 17 -3.38 10.53 18.24
CA PHE A 17 -2.87 10.22 16.91
C PHE A 17 -1.60 10.98 16.55
N GLY A 18 -1.19 11.99 17.34
CA GLY A 18 0.02 12.79 17.08
C GLY A 18 -0.10 13.64 15.82
N ARG A 19 -1.30 14.09 15.47
CA ARG A 19 -1.62 14.83 14.24
C ARG A 19 -2.81 15.80 14.42
N PRO A 20 -3.03 16.73 13.48
CA PRO A 20 -4.26 17.53 13.43
C PRO A 20 -5.51 16.69 13.14
N GLY A 21 -6.68 17.13 13.57
CA GLY A 21 -7.93 16.55 13.07
C GLY A 21 -8.15 16.93 11.60
N ASP A 22 -8.60 15.99 10.78
CA ASP A 22 -9.04 16.34 9.43
C ASP A 22 -10.38 17.11 9.50
N PRO A 23 -10.71 17.93 8.48
CA PRO A 23 -11.93 18.74 8.51
C PRO A 23 -13.21 17.93 8.72
N SER A 24 -13.29 16.71 8.16
CA SER A 24 -14.47 15.86 8.30
C SER A 24 -14.59 15.31 9.73
N GLY A 25 -13.48 14.84 10.31
CA GLY A 25 -13.43 14.37 11.69
C GLY A 25 -13.76 15.46 12.71
N ILE A 26 -13.19 16.66 12.57
CA ILE A 26 -13.50 17.80 13.45
C ILE A 26 -14.99 18.16 13.36
N ASN A 27 -15.54 18.28 12.15
CA ASN A 27 -16.97 18.60 11.97
C ASN A 27 -17.90 17.54 12.56
N TYR A 28 -17.54 16.25 12.44
CA TYR A 28 -18.30 15.14 13.01
C TYR A 28 -18.42 15.23 14.54
N TRP A 29 -17.31 15.52 15.23
CA TRP A 29 -17.34 15.63 16.69
C TRP A 29 -18.02 16.90 17.18
N LEU A 30 -17.86 18.01 16.45
CA LEU A 30 -18.59 19.25 16.76
C LEU A 30 -20.10 19.07 16.62
N SER A 31 -20.57 18.36 15.59
CA SER A 31 -22.01 18.10 15.43
C SER A 31 -22.56 17.23 16.57
N ARG A 32 -21.80 16.23 17.02
CA ARG A 32 -22.17 15.38 18.16
C ARG A 32 -22.08 16.07 19.51
N SER A 33 -21.16 17.02 19.71
CA SER A 33 -21.12 17.77 20.96
C SER A 33 -22.38 18.63 21.16
N ASN A 34 -22.95 19.15 20.06
CA ASN A 34 -24.24 19.85 20.11
C ASN A 34 -25.41 18.94 20.54
N GLU A 35 -25.22 17.61 20.48
CA GLU A 35 -26.17 16.59 20.93
C GLU A 35 -25.93 16.15 22.39
N SER A 36 -25.19 16.93 23.17
CA SER A 36 -24.88 16.72 24.61
C SER A 36 -23.82 15.67 24.94
N ILE A 37 -23.00 15.24 23.97
CA ILE A 37 -21.80 14.44 24.25
C ILE A 37 -20.70 15.31 24.89
N THR A 38 -20.09 14.78 25.95
CA THR A 38 -18.98 15.42 26.69
C THR A 38 -17.62 15.14 26.06
N LEU A 39 -16.64 16.02 26.31
CA LEU A 39 -15.27 15.84 25.84
C LEU A 39 -14.64 14.51 26.31
N ARG A 40 -15.00 14.06 27.52
CA ARG A 40 -14.52 12.78 28.08
C ARG A 40 -15.06 11.58 27.32
N GLU A 41 -16.32 11.65 26.87
CA GLU A 41 -16.93 10.63 26.02
C GLU A 41 -16.30 10.60 24.61
N ILE A 42 -16.00 11.76 24.03
CA ILE A 42 -15.25 11.84 22.75
C ILE A 42 -13.87 11.20 22.90
N SER A 43 -13.14 11.55 23.97
CA SER A 43 -11.84 10.96 24.30
C SER A 43 -11.92 9.43 24.43
N ASN A 44 -12.98 8.94 25.08
CA ASN A 44 -13.26 7.52 25.21
C ASN A 44 -13.48 6.84 23.85
N GLU A 45 -14.29 7.43 22.96
CA GLU A 45 -14.52 6.88 21.61
C GLU A 45 -13.23 6.88 20.78
N LEU A 46 -12.45 7.97 20.79
CA LEU A 46 -11.17 8.06 20.08
C LEU A 46 -10.17 6.99 20.53
N SER A 47 -10.12 6.70 21.84
CA SER A 47 -9.26 5.64 22.39
C SER A 47 -9.64 4.21 21.96
N ARG A 48 -10.81 4.04 21.35
CA ARG A 48 -11.32 2.75 20.85
C ARG A 48 -11.36 2.66 19.32
N GLN A 49 -11.07 3.74 18.61
CA GLN A 49 -11.05 3.72 17.16
C GLN A 49 -9.97 2.81 16.61
N ASP A 50 -10.26 2.19 15.46
CA ASP A 50 -9.34 1.29 14.74
C ASP A 50 -7.99 1.95 14.45
N GLU A 51 -7.98 3.25 14.16
CA GLU A 51 -6.76 4.03 13.97
C GLU A 51 -5.89 4.04 15.24
N TYR A 52 -6.48 4.20 16.42
CA TYR A 52 -5.71 4.18 17.66
C TYR A 52 -5.29 2.76 18.06
N THR A 53 -6.19 1.78 17.86
CA THR A 53 -5.93 0.40 18.29
C THR A 53 -4.87 -0.29 17.46
N LYS A 54 -4.83 -0.05 16.14
CA LYS A 54 -3.84 -0.63 15.21
C LYS A 54 -2.41 -0.16 15.46
N TYR A 55 -2.20 1.12 15.78
CA TYR A 55 -0.84 1.69 15.92
C TYR A 55 -0.35 1.77 17.37
N VAL A 56 -1.26 1.87 18.34
CA VAL A 56 -0.91 2.15 19.74
C VAL A 56 -1.50 1.13 20.72
N ALA A 57 -2.74 0.64 20.51
CA ALA A 57 -3.43 -0.12 21.56
C ALA A 57 -3.26 -1.65 21.54
N HIS A 58 -3.04 -2.30 20.39
CA HIS A 58 -2.98 -3.76 20.31
C HIS A 58 -1.62 -4.31 20.78
N GLU A 59 -1.64 -5.23 21.76
CA GLU A 59 -0.47 -5.96 22.33
C GLU A 59 0.69 -5.11 22.92
N LYS A 60 0.57 -3.78 22.93
CA LYS A 60 1.57 -2.89 23.54
C LYS A 60 1.34 -2.73 25.05
N SER A 61 2.43 -2.65 25.81
CA SER A 61 2.39 -2.44 27.26
C SER A 61 1.70 -1.12 27.63
N LEU A 62 1.11 -1.05 28.83
CA LEU A 62 0.52 0.18 29.35
C LEU A 62 1.53 1.34 29.37
N GLU A 63 2.78 1.04 29.74
CA GLU A 63 3.91 1.96 29.67
C GLU A 63 4.07 2.57 28.27
N PHE A 64 4.04 1.74 27.22
CA PHE A 64 4.17 2.21 25.85
C PHE A 64 3.05 3.18 25.48
N LYS A 65 1.80 2.87 25.87
CA LYS A 65 0.63 3.70 25.59
C LYS A 65 0.74 5.07 26.26
N ILE A 66 1.10 5.10 27.54
CA ILE A 66 1.30 6.35 28.30
C ILE A 66 2.42 7.17 27.67
N ASN A 67 3.57 6.56 27.40
CA ASN A 67 4.70 7.25 26.78
C ASN A 67 4.39 7.75 25.37
N LYS A 68 3.53 7.06 24.62
CA LYS A 68 3.10 7.53 23.30
C LYS A 68 2.25 8.79 23.40
N ILE A 69 1.34 8.88 24.38
CA ILE A 69 0.54 10.08 24.66
C ILE A 69 1.46 11.25 25.07
N TYR A 70 2.42 10.99 25.96
CA TYR A 70 3.41 11.98 26.37
C TYR A 70 4.26 12.49 25.20
N LEU A 71 4.73 11.59 24.33
CA LEU A 71 5.49 11.99 23.14
C LEU A 71 4.64 12.85 22.20
N ASN A 72 3.39 12.43 21.97
CA ASN A 72 2.46 13.15 21.12
C ASN A 72 2.14 14.55 21.65
N LEU A 73 1.92 14.70 22.97
CA LEU A 73 1.60 15.98 23.60
C LEU A 73 2.85 16.86 23.80
N PHE A 74 3.92 16.32 24.36
CA PHE A 74 5.03 17.09 24.94
C PHE A 74 6.39 16.87 24.28
N ASN A 75 6.50 15.98 23.28
CA ASN A 75 7.78 15.57 22.66
C ASN A 75 8.79 14.96 23.64
N ARG A 76 8.32 14.43 24.76
CA ARG A 76 9.13 13.72 25.75
C ARG A 76 8.37 12.51 26.26
N LYS A 77 9.08 11.58 26.89
CA LYS A 77 8.44 10.50 27.66
C LYS A 77 7.97 11.02 29.01
N ALA A 78 7.10 10.26 29.66
CA ALA A 78 6.81 10.47 31.07
C ALA A 78 8.11 10.32 31.88
N ASP A 79 8.27 11.14 32.90
CA ASP A 79 9.28 10.93 33.94
C ASP A 79 8.91 9.69 34.75
N PHE A 80 9.86 9.19 35.53
CA PHE A 80 9.67 7.96 36.30
C PHE A 80 8.47 8.05 37.25
N ASP A 81 8.32 9.18 37.96
CA ASP A 81 7.24 9.39 38.92
C ASP A 81 5.88 9.52 38.24
N GLY A 82 5.77 10.30 37.16
CA GLY A 82 4.55 10.42 36.37
C GLY A 82 4.13 9.11 35.73
N LEU A 83 5.09 8.33 35.20
CA LEU A 83 4.81 7.04 34.59
C LEU A 83 4.26 6.04 35.61
N ASN A 84 4.90 5.93 36.78
CA ASN A 84 4.43 5.03 37.84
C ASN A 84 3.06 5.44 38.37
N TYR A 85 2.85 6.74 38.60
CA TYR A 85 1.55 7.26 39.00
C TYR A 85 0.44 6.82 38.03
N TRP A 86 0.65 6.99 36.73
CA TRP A 86 -0.35 6.59 35.74
C TRP A 86 -0.58 5.08 35.65
N ILE A 87 0.49 4.29 35.76
CA ILE A 87 0.39 2.83 35.76
C ILE A 87 -0.43 2.36 36.97
N ASP A 88 -0.17 2.91 38.15
CA ASP A 88 -0.89 2.56 39.37
C ASP A 88 -2.38 2.92 39.29
N MET A 89 -2.71 4.13 38.81
CA MET A 89 -4.12 4.56 38.67
C MET A 89 -4.91 3.70 37.68
N VAL A 90 -4.28 3.22 36.60
CA VAL A 90 -4.94 2.33 35.63
C VAL A 90 -5.03 0.90 36.17
N ASN A 91 -3.99 0.39 36.83
CA ASN A 91 -3.99 -0.97 37.39
C ASN A 91 -5.02 -1.13 38.51
N ASN A 92 -5.26 -0.09 39.31
CA ASN A 92 -6.30 -0.06 40.33
C ASN A 92 -7.72 0.05 39.75
N LYS A 93 -7.86 0.11 38.41
CA LYS A 93 -9.12 0.32 37.66
C LYS A 93 -9.82 1.65 37.94
N ASP A 94 -9.11 2.60 38.55
CA ASP A 94 -9.65 3.92 38.82
C ASP A 94 -9.68 4.78 37.54
N TYR A 95 -8.75 4.51 36.60
CA TYR A 95 -8.54 5.33 35.39
C TYR A 95 -8.51 4.48 34.12
N GLN A 96 -9.11 5.01 33.05
CA GLN A 96 -8.89 4.60 31.66
C GLN A 96 -7.85 5.51 31.00
N ILE A 97 -7.37 5.11 29.81
CA ILE A 97 -6.42 5.92 29.02
C ILE A 97 -6.98 7.33 28.71
N SER A 98 -8.28 7.43 28.49
CA SER A 98 -8.99 8.71 28.32
C SER A 98 -8.90 9.63 29.53
N ASP A 99 -8.90 9.06 30.73
CA ASP A 99 -8.76 9.83 31.96
C ASP A 99 -7.35 10.40 32.08
N ILE A 100 -6.33 9.65 31.67
CA ILE A 100 -4.95 10.15 31.58
C ILE A 100 -4.88 11.35 30.63
N VAL A 101 -5.40 11.20 29.40
CA VAL A 101 -5.40 12.28 28.39
C VAL A 101 -6.12 13.53 28.92
N TYR A 102 -7.30 13.34 29.52
CA TYR A 102 -8.07 14.44 30.10
C TYR A 102 -7.28 15.16 31.21
N ASN A 103 -6.66 14.40 32.12
CA ASN A 103 -5.88 14.99 33.21
C ASN A 103 -4.64 15.73 32.68
N LEU A 104 -3.94 15.17 31.69
CA LEU A 104 -2.75 15.80 31.09
C LEU A 104 -3.07 17.14 30.42
N LEU A 105 -4.26 17.28 29.83
CA LEU A 105 -4.70 18.45 29.08
C LEU A 105 -5.36 19.54 29.95
N TYR A 106 -6.11 19.16 30.98
CA TYR A 106 -7.04 20.09 31.65
C TYR A 106 -6.80 20.26 33.16
N VAL A 107 -6.05 19.38 33.82
CA VAL A 107 -5.78 19.49 35.26
C VAL A 107 -4.53 20.35 35.48
N LYS A 108 -4.71 21.46 36.22
CA LYS A 108 -3.65 22.44 36.50
C LYS A 108 -2.62 21.97 37.53
N ASN A 109 -3.05 21.24 38.56
CA ASN A 109 -2.17 20.75 39.62
C ASN A 109 -1.97 19.26 39.43
N LYS A 110 -0.87 18.87 38.79
CA LYS A 110 -0.58 17.46 38.50
C LYS A 110 0.06 16.84 39.75
N PRO A 111 -0.59 15.86 40.41
CA PRO A 111 -0.10 15.30 41.67
C PRO A 111 1.21 14.52 41.52
N TYR A 112 1.64 14.29 40.28
CA TYR A 112 2.82 13.52 39.90
C TYR A 112 3.95 14.38 39.29
N SER A 113 3.76 15.70 39.15
CA SER A 113 4.80 16.59 38.62
C SER A 113 5.36 17.49 39.73
N ILE A 114 6.69 17.50 39.85
CA ILE A 114 7.42 18.31 40.84
C ILE A 114 8.14 19.48 40.15
N ASP A 115 8.23 19.47 38.81
CA ASP A 115 8.95 20.48 38.02
C ASP A 115 7.98 21.45 37.31
N ILE A 116 7.71 22.56 37.98
CA ILE A 116 6.85 23.66 37.49
C ILE A 116 7.35 24.22 36.15
N ASN A 117 8.67 24.26 35.93
CA ASN A 117 9.23 24.79 34.67
C ASN A 117 8.94 23.85 33.50
N GLN A 118 8.95 22.54 33.73
CA GLN A 118 8.58 21.56 32.71
C GLN A 118 7.10 21.62 32.39
N GLU A 119 6.23 21.84 33.39
CA GLU A 119 4.80 22.02 33.17
C GLU A 119 4.49 23.25 32.30
N GLU A 120 5.17 24.37 32.54
CA GLU A 120 5.00 25.58 31.72
C GLU A 120 5.42 25.33 30.25
N LYS A 121 6.54 24.61 30.05
CA LYS A 121 6.96 24.19 28.70
C LYS A 121 5.93 23.27 28.04
N ASP A 122 5.40 22.31 28.78
CA ASP A 122 4.39 21.36 28.28
C ASP A 122 3.10 22.09 27.86
N ILE A 123 2.65 23.08 28.66
CA ILE A 123 1.50 23.93 28.33
C ILE A 123 1.75 24.72 27.04
N ASN A 124 2.92 25.34 26.90
CA ASN A 124 3.30 26.09 25.70
C ASN A 124 3.36 25.19 24.46
N ILE A 125 3.92 23.98 24.58
CA ILE A 125 3.96 23.00 23.47
C ILE A 125 2.54 22.61 23.04
N ILE A 126 1.65 22.29 23.99
CA ILE A 126 0.24 21.99 23.66
C ILE A 126 -0.40 23.16 22.93
N GLN A 127 -0.25 24.39 23.44
CA GLN A 127 -0.84 25.58 22.82
C GLN A 127 -0.31 25.82 21.40
N ASN A 128 0.99 25.66 21.17
CA ASN A 128 1.61 25.81 19.87
C ASN A 128 1.14 24.73 18.89
N LYS A 129 1.12 23.45 19.31
CA LYS A 129 0.61 22.35 18.50
C LYS A 129 -0.88 22.51 18.17
N THR A 130 -1.67 22.96 19.13
CA THR A 130 -3.11 23.21 18.94
C THR A 130 -3.32 24.32 17.91
N SER A 131 -2.62 25.45 18.06
CA SER A 131 -2.68 26.58 17.13
C SER A 131 -2.24 26.17 15.71
N ALA A 132 -1.13 25.43 15.60
CA ALA A 132 -0.65 24.91 14.32
C ALA A 132 -1.66 23.95 13.68
N SER A 133 -2.29 23.10 14.47
CA SER A 133 -3.30 22.14 14.01
C SER A 133 -4.57 22.84 13.54
N GLU A 134 -5.04 23.88 14.23
CA GLU A 134 -6.18 24.70 13.76
C GLU A 134 -5.88 25.39 12.43
N ILE A 135 -4.70 26.02 12.32
CA ILE A 135 -4.27 26.66 11.07
C ILE A 135 -4.20 25.60 9.97
N PHE A 136 -3.60 24.44 10.25
CA PHE A 136 -3.47 23.35 9.29
C PHE A 136 -4.83 22.89 8.78
N THR A 137 -5.73 22.47 9.68
CA THR A 137 -7.07 21.98 9.33
C THR A 137 -7.86 23.01 8.52
N LYS A 138 -7.78 24.30 8.90
CA LYS A 138 -8.43 25.41 8.19
C LYS A 138 -7.83 25.71 6.81
N GLN A 139 -6.54 25.48 6.61
CA GLN A 139 -5.92 25.66 5.29
C GLN A 139 -6.24 24.49 4.37
N ILE A 140 -6.14 23.25 4.85
CA ILE A 140 -6.44 22.08 4.00
C ILE A 140 -7.92 22.05 3.61
N SER A 141 -8.84 22.52 4.47
CA SER A 141 -10.27 22.57 4.15
C SER A 141 -10.61 23.46 2.94
N LYS A 142 -9.68 24.31 2.47
CA LYS A 142 -9.86 25.17 1.31
C LYS A 142 -9.61 24.45 -0.03
N SER A 143 -9.02 23.25 -0.02
CA SER A 143 -8.64 22.53 -1.24
C SER A 143 -8.96 21.04 -1.12
N ILE A 144 -9.79 20.54 -2.04
CA ILE A 144 -10.11 19.11 -2.11
C ILE A 144 -8.87 18.24 -2.34
N THR A 145 -7.87 18.76 -3.06
CA THR A 145 -6.60 18.08 -3.29
C THR A 145 -5.81 17.90 -1.98
N LEU A 146 -5.73 18.95 -1.15
CA LEU A 146 -5.05 18.87 0.15
C LEU A 146 -5.83 17.98 1.13
N ILE A 147 -7.15 18.02 1.09
CA ILE A 147 -8.01 17.10 1.86
C ILE A 147 -7.69 15.65 1.49
N ASN A 148 -7.63 15.33 0.21
CA ASN A 148 -7.34 13.96 -0.25
C ASN A 148 -5.89 13.53 0.03
N LEU A 149 -4.92 14.45 0.04
CA LEU A 149 -3.54 14.16 0.42
C LEU A 149 -3.39 13.83 1.92
N TYR A 150 -4.28 14.39 2.74
CA TYR A 150 -4.26 14.23 4.18
C TYR A 150 -5.15 13.08 4.68
N LYS A 151 -6.29 12.85 4.02
CA LYS A 151 -7.22 11.77 4.35
C LYS A 151 -6.56 10.39 4.18
N PRO A 152 -6.98 9.40 4.99
CA PRO A 152 -6.50 8.04 4.82
C PRO A 152 -6.87 7.50 3.44
N ASP A 153 -5.93 6.81 2.79
CA ASP A 153 -6.09 6.22 1.45
C ASP A 153 -7.07 5.03 1.48
N SER A 154 -7.30 4.44 2.66
CA SER A 154 -8.35 3.46 2.92
C SER A 154 -8.84 3.60 4.35
N ILE A 155 -10.14 3.37 4.56
CA ILE A 155 -10.77 3.35 5.88
C ILE A 155 -10.67 1.94 6.50
N THR A 156 -10.45 0.91 5.66
CA THR A 156 -10.39 -0.51 6.03
C THR A 156 -9.54 -1.31 5.01
N PRO A 157 -8.34 -1.78 5.35
CA PRO A 157 -7.59 -1.43 6.56
C PRO A 157 -7.23 0.06 6.55
N TRP A 158 -7.28 0.73 7.72
CA TRP A 158 -6.90 2.15 7.79
C TRP A 158 -5.46 2.32 7.26
N LEU A 159 -5.31 3.08 6.16
CA LEU A 159 -4.06 3.40 5.49
C LEU A 159 -3.85 4.90 5.58
N SER A 160 -2.78 5.33 6.25
CA SER A 160 -2.47 6.74 6.42
C SER A 160 -2.28 7.42 5.06
N GLY A 161 -2.90 8.58 4.84
CA GLY A 161 -2.76 9.34 3.59
C GLY A 161 -1.30 9.68 3.27
N LYS A 162 -1.00 9.92 1.99
CA LYS A 162 0.38 10.13 1.48
C LYS A 162 1.20 11.18 2.24
N SER A 163 0.55 12.18 2.84
CA SER A 163 1.22 13.25 3.62
C SER A 163 1.18 13.04 5.13
N PHE A 164 0.54 11.97 5.62
CA PHE A 164 0.22 11.79 7.03
C PHE A 164 1.45 11.75 7.95
N ILE A 165 2.46 10.95 7.59
CA ILE A 165 3.71 10.83 8.36
C ILE A 165 4.42 12.18 8.44
N ARG A 166 4.44 12.95 7.34
CA ARG A 166 5.05 14.28 7.31
C ARG A 166 4.33 15.27 8.21
N VAL A 167 2.99 15.24 8.21
CA VAL A 167 2.17 16.10 9.08
C VAL A 167 2.38 15.74 10.55
N SER A 168 2.45 14.44 10.88
CA SER A 168 2.75 14.00 12.24
C SER A 168 4.16 14.41 12.67
N ASN A 169 5.16 14.26 11.80
CA ASN A 169 6.53 14.71 12.06
C ASN A 169 6.64 16.23 12.21
N PHE A 170 5.86 16.99 11.42
CA PHE A 170 5.80 18.45 11.55
C PHE A 170 5.30 18.85 12.95
N LEU A 171 4.20 18.25 13.43
CA LEU A 171 3.73 18.50 14.79
C LEU A 171 4.72 18.03 15.85
N ALA A 172 5.37 16.89 15.67
CA ALA A 172 6.36 16.37 16.62
C ALA A 172 7.58 17.28 16.77
N ASN A 173 7.88 18.12 15.78
CA ASN A 173 8.97 19.10 15.82
C ASN A 173 8.56 20.45 16.42
N ILE A 174 7.27 20.68 16.71
CA ILE A 174 6.82 21.91 17.36
C ILE A 174 7.25 21.90 18.82
N THR A 175 8.07 22.89 19.19
CA THR A 175 8.59 23.08 20.55
C THR A 175 7.77 24.13 21.31
N HIS A 176 8.32 24.62 22.43
CA HIS A 176 7.75 25.70 23.22
C HIS A 176 7.85 27.07 22.51
N GLU A 177 8.61 27.18 21.41
CA GLU A 177 8.68 28.38 20.59
C GLU A 177 7.42 28.57 19.74
N LYS A 178 6.95 29.82 19.63
CA LYS A 178 5.72 30.15 18.90
C LYS A 178 5.80 29.72 17.44
N VAL A 179 4.81 28.97 17.00
CA VAL A 179 4.64 28.60 15.59
C VAL A 179 3.90 29.73 14.88
N SER A 180 4.51 30.31 13.85
CA SER A 180 3.86 31.35 13.05
C SER A 180 2.90 30.75 12.02
N TYR A 181 1.90 31.52 11.62
CA TYR A 181 0.99 31.15 10.53
C TYR A 181 1.74 30.86 9.22
N GLU A 182 2.81 31.60 8.91
CA GLU A 182 3.56 31.41 7.67
C GLU A 182 4.33 30.08 7.70
N ASN A 183 4.86 29.65 8.86
CA ASN A 183 5.52 28.34 8.97
C ASN A 183 4.57 27.17 8.63
N VAL A 184 3.32 27.24 9.09
CA VAL A 184 2.32 26.20 8.80
C VAL A 184 1.93 26.24 7.32
N LYS A 185 1.78 27.43 6.75
CA LYS A 185 1.42 27.62 5.35
C LYS A 185 2.53 27.17 4.38
N ASP A 186 3.78 27.47 4.70
CA ASP A 186 4.96 27.00 3.95
C ASP A 186 5.05 25.48 3.98
N PHE A 187 4.82 24.88 5.16
CA PHE A 187 4.76 23.43 5.30
C PHE A 187 3.66 22.82 4.41
N ILE A 188 2.45 23.38 4.41
CA ILE A 188 1.35 22.89 3.56
C ILE A 188 1.69 23.01 2.08
N SER A 189 2.33 24.11 1.68
CA SER A 189 2.80 24.30 0.30
C SER A 189 3.82 23.22 -0.10
N SER A 190 4.70 22.81 0.84
CA SER A 190 5.62 21.68 0.64
C SER A 190 4.94 20.31 0.50
N LEU A 191 3.71 20.15 1.04
CA LEU A 191 2.94 18.91 0.86
C LEU A 191 2.40 18.80 -0.57
N SER A 192 1.99 19.91 -1.18
CA SER A 192 1.57 19.94 -2.58
C SER A 192 2.74 19.76 -3.55
N ASP A 193 3.89 20.39 -3.30
CA ASP A 193 5.04 20.36 -4.22
C ASP A 193 5.70 18.97 -4.33
N ASP A 194 5.80 18.24 -3.21
CA ASP A 194 6.37 16.88 -3.25
C ASP A 194 5.42 15.83 -3.83
N SER A 195 4.12 16.04 -3.69
CA SER A 195 3.09 15.22 -4.34
C SER A 195 3.14 15.41 -5.85
N LEU A 196 3.36 16.64 -6.31
CA LEU A 196 3.72 16.92 -7.71
C LEU A 196 5.08 16.29 -8.08
N ASN A 197 6.10 16.29 -7.24
CA ASN A 197 7.40 15.64 -7.54
C ASN A 197 7.33 14.11 -7.63
N ILE A 198 6.46 13.45 -6.86
CA ILE A 198 6.23 11.99 -6.98
C ILE A 198 5.39 11.70 -8.23
N LEU A 199 4.36 12.51 -8.51
CA LEU A 199 3.53 12.39 -9.71
C LEU A 199 4.23 12.82 -11.02
N THR A 200 5.34 13.55 -10.94
CA THR A 200 6.14 13.99 -12.11
C THR A 200 7.37 13.12 -12.37
N LYS A 201 7.74 12.23 -11.44
CA LYS A 201 8.80 11.24 -11.67
C LYS A 201 8.25 10.04 -12.44
N SER A 202 8.84 9.76 -13.59
CA SER A 202 8.55 8.55 -14.34
C SER A 202 9.01 7.31 -13.57
N ALA A 203 8.15 6.30 -13.51
CA ALA A 203 8.49 4.95 -13.10
C ALA A 203 9.04 4.15 -14.30
N ILE A 204 8.36 4.26 -15.45
CA ILE A 204 8.69 3.53 -16.66
C ILE A 204 8.51 4.44 -17.89
N GLU A 205 9.50 4.45 -18.78
CA GLU A 205 9.43 5.12 -20.08
C GLU A 205 9.75 4.13 -21.20
N ILE A 206 8.81 3.96 -22.13
CA ILE A 206 8.89 3.04 -23.26
C ILE A 206 8.68 3.83 -24.55
N LYS A 207 9.63 3.73 -25.47
CA LYS A 207 9.60 4.41 -26.77
C LYS A 207 9.84 3.43 -27.91
N GLY A 208 8.80 3.21 -28.70
CA GLY A 208 8.79 2.36 -29.89
C GLY A 208 9.29 0.94 -29.65
N VAL A 209 8.94 0.34 -28.51
CA VAL A 209 9.45 -0.98 -28.14
C VAL A 209 8.67 -2.11 -28.79
N SER A 210 9.39 -3.04 -29.41
CA SER A 210 8.85 -4.31 -29.87
C SER A 210 9.54 -5.48 -29.17
N LEU A 211 8.84 -6.61 -29.10
CA LEU A 211 9.34 -7.87 -28.56
C LEU A 211 8.93 -8.99 -29.52
N SER A 212 9.93 -9.61 -30.15
CA SER A 212 9.76 -10.77 -31.03
C SER A 212 10.42 -11.99 -30.42
N ILE A 213 9.65 -13.07 -30.25
CA ILE A 213 10.13 -14.33 -29.65
C ILE A 213 10.35 -15.35 -30.78
N PRO A 214 11.58 -15.84 -31.00
CA PRO A 214 11.85 -16.83 -32.04
C PRO A 214 11.28 -18.21 -31.67
N ILE A 215 10.64 -18.87 -32.64
CA ILE A 215 10.21 -20.28 -32.52
C ILE A 215 11.27 -21.18 -33.19
N TYR A 216 12.02 -21.94 -32.39
CA TYR A 216 13.05 -22.85 -32.89
C TYR A 216 12.53 -24.25 -33.29
N TYR A 217 11.30 -24.62 -32.93
CA TYR A 217 10.78 -26.00 -33.07
C TYR A 217 10.12 -26.37 -34.40
N LEU A 218 10.08 -25.48 -35.40
CA LEU A 218 9.34 -25.72 -36.65
C LEU A 218 10.15 -26.43 -37.74
N GLU A 219 11.40 -26.82 -37.52
CA GLU A 219 12.22 -27.38 -38.60
C GLU A 219 11.87 -28.85 -38.96
N ASN A 220 11.35 -29.67 -38.04
CA ASN A 220 11.36 -31.14 -38.23
C ASN A 220 10.01 -31.86 -38.45
N ARG A 221 8.83 -31.21 -38.48
CA ARG A 221 7.56 -31.93 -38.71
C ARG A 221 6.55 -31.15 -39.59
N SER A 222 6.11 -31.76 -40.69
CA SER A 222 5.28 -31.16 -41.75
C SER A 222 3.80 -30.97 -41.36
N LEU A 223 3.26 -31.82 -40.48
CA LEU A 223 1.87 -31.76 -40.02
C LEU A 223 1.64 -30.63 -39.00
N THR A 224 2.59 -30.40 -38.09
CA THR A 224 2.55 -29.32 -37.09
C THR A 224 2.62 -27.93 -37.74
N LYS A 225 3.32 -27.77 -38.87
CA LYS A 225 3.33 -26.51 -39.63
C LYS A 225 1.93 -26.09 -40.11
N ARG A 226 1.07 -27.04 -40.52
CA ARG A 226 -0.29 -26.73 -41.02
C ARG A 226 -1.25 -26.41 -39.89
N VAL A 227 -1.12 -27.07 -38.74
CA VAL A 227 -1.94 -26.82 -37.54
C VAL A 227 -1.53 -25.51 -36.86
N ALA A 228 -0.23 -25.25 -36.70
CA ALA A 228 0.28 -24.01 -36.12
C ALA A 228 -0.16 -22.77 -36.92
N LYS A 229 -0.11 -22.81 -38.27
CA LYS A 229 -0.64 -21.72 -39.12
C LYS A 229 -2.12 -21.40 -38.85
N LYS A 230 -2.92 -22.40 -38.49
CA LYS A 230 -4.37 -22.26 -38.28
C LYS A 230 -4.69 -21.78 -36.85
N VAL A 231 -3.92 -22.21 -35.85
CA VAL A 231 -4.09 -21.83 -34.44
C VAL A 231 -3.50 -20.45 -34.14
N ILE A 232 -2.35 -20.10 -34.75
CA ILE A 232 -1.68 -18.80 -34.51
C ILE A 232 -2.50 -17.62 -35.05
N ASN A 233 -3.25 -17.80 -36.15
CA ASN A 233 -4.19 -16.79 -36.66
C ASN A 233 -5.38 -16.55 -35.72
N ILE A 234 -5.68 -17.49 -34.81
CA ILE A 234 -6.76 -17.37 -33.82
C ILE A 234 -6.22 -16.72 -32.54
N THR A 235 -4.95 -16.93 -32.20
CA THR A 235 -4.30 -16.39 -31.01
C THR A 235 -3.42 -15.18 -31.32
N GLY A 236 -4.01 -14.05 -31.73
CA GLY A 236 -3.52 -12.67 -31.53
C GLY A 236 -2.10 -12.22 -31.94
N GLY A 237 -1.20 -13.08 -32.40
CA GLY A 237 0.21 -12.75 -32.68
C GLY A 237 0.49 -12.63 -34.17
N ALA A 238 1.07 -11.50 -34.60
CA ALA A 238 1.52 -11.32 -35.98
C ALA A 238 2.79 -12.15 -36.25
N LEU A 239 2.82 -12.88 -37.37
CA LEU A 239 3.97 -13.66 -37.82
C LEU A 239 4.84 -12.81 -38.76
N ASP A 240 6.11 -12.65 -38.41
CA ASP A 240 7.13 -12.18 -39.36
C ASP A 240 7.92 -13.39 -39.89
N GLN A 241 7.90 -13.57 -41.21
CA GLN A 241 8.63 -14.64 -41.90
C GLN A 241 9.84 -14.06 -42.62
N SER A 242 10.84 -13.62 -41.86
CA SER A 242 12.16 -13.34 -42.43
C SER A 242 13.00 -14.63 -42.45
N LYS A 243 13.47 -15.03 -43.65
CA LYS A 243 14.45 -16.10 -43.95
C LYS A 243 14.75 -17.10 -42.79
N ASN A 244 14.14 -18.28 -42.84
CA ASN A 244 14.37 -19.46 -41.99
C ASN A 244 14.05 -19.37 -40.48
N ARG A 245 13.47 -18.28 -39.96
CA ARG A 245 13.02 -18.22 -38.55
C ARG A 245 11.60 -17.71 -38.46
N THR A 246 10.74 -18.45 -37.75
CA THR A 246 9.37 -18.01 -37.46
C THR A 246 9.39 -17.26 -36.14
N ASN A 247 9.10 -15.97 -36.14
CA ASN A 247 9.04 -15.16 -34.93
C ASN A 247 7.59 -14.86 -34.55
N ILE A 248 7.26 -14.95 -33.27
CA ILE A 248 6.01 -14.44 -32.72
C ILE A 248 6.26 -13.00 -32.26
N ILE A 249 5.57 -12.04 -32.87
CA ILE A 249 5.57 -10.66 -32.38
C ILE A 249 4.65 -10.61 -31.17
N ALA A 250 5.25 -10.57 -29.97
CA ALA A 250 4.53 -10.52 -28.70
C ALA A 250 4.13 -9.08 -28.32
N LEU A 251 4.98 -8.10 -28.66
CA LEU A 251 4.72 -6.67 -28.52
C LEU A 251 5.20 -5.95 -29.77
N ASN A 252 4.45 -4.94 -30.21
CA ASN A 252 4.74 -4.18 -31.42
C ASN A 252 4.60 -2.68 -31.16
N ASN A 253 5.71 -1.94 -31.30
CA ASN A 253 5.78 -0.49 -31.26
C ASN A 253 5.05 0.15 -30.07
N ILE A 254 5.28 -0.39 -28.87
CA ILE A 254 4.72 0.13 -27.62
C ILE A 254 5.35 1.49 -27.32
N ASN A 255 4.50 2.47 -27.03
CA ASN A 255 4.88 3.79 -26.54
C ASN A 255 4.07 4.06 -25.28
N LEU A 256 4.75 4.21 -24.15
CA LEU A 256 4.08 4.33 -22.86
C LEU A 256 4.96 5.08 -21.87
N LYS A 257 4.30 5.91 -21.04
CA LYS A 257 4.92 6.55 -19.89
C LYS A 257 4.05 6.30 -18.67
N ILE A 258 4.65 5.73 -17.63
CA ILE A 258 4.02 5.46 -16.34
C ILE A 258 4.70 6.29 -15.28
N MET A 259 3.90 6.95 -14.44
CA MET A 259 4.39 7.77 -13.34
C MET A 259 4.45 6.96 -12.05
N LYS A 260 5.34 7.33 -11.12
CA LYS A 260 5.37 6.67 -9.80
C LYS A 260 4.04 6.89 -9.08
N GLY A 261 3.49 5.83 -8.50
CA GLY A 261 2.22 5.86 -7.79
C GLY A 261 0.99 5.61 -8.68
N GLU A 262 1.16 5.38 -9.98
CA GLU A 262 0.06 5.00 -10.87
C GLU A 262 -0.34 3.54 -10.66
N ARG A 263 -1.65 3.28 -10.73
CA ARG A 263 -2.22 1.93 -10.61
C ARG A 263 -2.97 1.61 -11.90
N VAL A 264 -2.38 0.72 -12.69
CA VAL A 264 -2.67 0.52 -14.11
C VAL A 264 -3.26 -0.86 -14.34
N ALA A 265 -4.48 -0.90 -14.87
CA ALA A 265 -5.11 -2.12 -15.35
C ALA A 265 -4.61 -2.44 -16.77
N LEU A 266 -4.21 -3.69 -17.00
CA LEU A 266 -3.89 -4.22 -18.32
C LEU A 266 -5.09 -5.02 -18.84
N ILE A 267 -5.77 -4.50 -19.84
CA ILE A 267 -7.03 -5.03 -20.36
C ILE A 267 -6.81 -5.62 -21.75
N GLY A 268 -7.48 -6.71 -22.10
CA GLY A 268 -7.44 -7.29 -23.44
C GLY A 268 -7.64 -8.80 -23.44
N HIS A 269 -7.88 -9.39 -24.60
CA HIS A 269 -8.07 -10.84 -24.74
C HIS A 269 -6.80 -11.65 -24.41
N ASN A 270 -6.94 -12.96 -24.23
CA ASN A 270 -5.78 -13.85 -24.06
C ASN A 270 -4.89 -13.82 -25.31
N GLY A 271 -3.58 -13.68 -25.12
CA GLY A 271 -2.64 -13.49 -26.23
C GLY A 271 -2.56 -12.07 -26.79
N SER A 272 -3.17 -11.06 -26.15
CA SER A 272 -3.07 -9.66 -26.59
C SER A 272 -1.72 -8.99 -26.30
N GLY A 273 -0.87 -9.60 -25.46
CA GLY A 273 0.47 -9.10 -25.10
C GLY A 273 0.66 -8.72 -23.63
N LYS A 274 -0.39 -8.74 -22.78
CA LYS A 274 -0.32 -8.34 -21.35
C LYS A 274 0.82 -9.01 -20.57
N SER A 275 0.84 -10.33 -20.53
CA SER A 275 1.86 -11.10 -19.80
C SER A 275 3.26 -10.92 -20.39
N SER A 276 3.37 -10.63 -21.69
CA SER A 276 4.65 -10.31 -22.35
C SER A 276 5.12 -8.91 -21.95
N PHE A 277 4.20 -7.95 -21.84
CA PHE A 277 4.47 -6.61 -21.34
C PHE A 277 4.93 -6.64 -19.88
N LEU A 278 4.24 -7.38 -19.01
CA LEU A 278 4.64 -7.55 -17.62
C LEU A 278 6.06 -8.13 -17.50
N ARG A 279 6.39 -9.17 -18.28
CA ARG A 279 7.76 -9.74 -18.32
C ARG A 279 8.80 -8.75 -18.83
N LEU A 280 8.45 -7.90 -19.79
CA LEU A 280 9.33 -6.86 -20.31
C LEU A 280 9.64 -5.80 -19.24
N ILE A 281 8.62 -5.28 -18.54
CA ILE A 281 8.82 -4.24 -17.52
C ILE A 281 9.50 -4.75 -16.25
N SER A 282 9.42 -6.06 -15.97
CA SER A 282 10.14 -6.71 -14.87
C SER A 282 11.56 -7.15 -15.25
N GLY A 283 12.04 -6.84 -16.44
CA GLY A 283 13.40 -7.18 -16.89
C GLY A 283 13.64 -8.66 -17.21
N ILE A 284 12.58 -9.48 -17.25
CA ILE A 284 12.67 -10.91 -17.62
C ILE A 284 12.93 -11.05 -19.12
N TYR A 285 12.29 -10.20 -19.93
CA TYR A 285 12.56 -10.11 -21.36
C TYR A 285 13.23 -8.79 -21.71
N LEU A 286 14.20 -8.86 -22.61
CA LEU A 286 14.81 -7.70 -23.25
C LEU A 286 14.03 -7.35 -24.52
N PRO A 287 13.85 -6.06 -24.84
CA PRO A 287 13.21 -5.65 -26.08
C PRO A 287 14.03 -6.08 -27.30
N THR A 288 13.38 -6.45 -28.40
CA THR A 288 14.06 -6.71 -29.67
C THR A 288 14.37 -5.44 -30.45
N SER A 289 13.60 -4.38 -30.21
CA SER A 289 13.85 -3.04 -30.73
C SER A 289 13.23 -1.97 -29.82
N GLY A 290 13.59 -0.70 -30.05
CA GLY A 290 13.12 0.44 -29.25
C GLY A 290 13.95 0.68 -27.99
N LYS A 291 13.46 1.54 -27.10
CA LYS A 291 14.12 1.89 -25.83
C LYS A 291 13.16 1.79 -24.66
N ILE A 292 13.60 1.11 -23.61
CA ILE A 292 12.91 1.02 -22.32
C ILE A 292 13.82 1.57 -21.23
N LYS A 293 13.25 2.38 -20.33
CA LYS A 293 13.91 2.90 -19.13
C LYS A 293 13.01 2.61 -17.93
N ILE A 294 13.51 1.81 -17.00
CA ILE A 294 12.83 1.43 -15.76
C ILE A 294 13.57 2.13 -14.61
N LEU A 295 12.83 2.91 -13.81
CA LEU A 295 13.36 3.80 -12.75
C LEU A 295 12.90 3.38 -11.35
N VAL A 296 12.27 2.22 -11.24
CA VAL A 296 11.77 1.58 -10.01
C VAL A 296 12.06 0.09 -10.08
N ASP A 297 12.23 -0.56 -8.94
CA ASP A 297 12.31 -2.02 -8.90
C ASP A 297 10.90 -2.61 -9.08
N VAL A 298 10.68 -3.35 -10.16
CA VAL A 298 9.37 -3.91 -10.53
C VAL A 298 9.34 -5.36 -10.12
N TYR A 299 8.60 -5.67 -9.06
CA TYR A 299 8.48 -7.03 -8.56
C TYR A 299 7.41 -7.83 -9.34
N PRO A 300 7.79 -8.91 -10.06
CA PRO A 300 6.88 -9.69 -10.88
C PRO A 300 6.18 -10.81 -10.10
N MET A 301 4.86 -10.77 -10.03
CA MET A 301 4.01 -11.92 -9.71
C MET A 301 3.38 -12.48 -10.98
N LEU A 302 4.19 -13.17 -11.80
CA LEU A 302 3.80 -13.60 -13.16
C LEU A 302 3.70 -15.12 -13.35
N GLN A 303 4.34 -15.92 -12.51
CA GLN A 303 4.33 -17.39 -12.62
C GLN A 303 4.29 -18.06 -11.24
N LYS A 304 3.62 -19.21 -11.18
CA LYS A 304 3.57 -20.10 -10.00
C LYS A 304 4.85 -20.91 -9.78
N THR A 305 5.91 -20.67 -10.55
CA THR A 305 7.09 -21.53 -10.51
C THR A 305 8.02 -21.09 -9.38
N PHE A 306 8.44 -22.05 -8.57
CA PHE A 306 9.40 -21.87 -7.50
C PHE A 306 10.72 -21.31 -8.07
N LEU A 307 11.26 -20.23 -7.49
CA LEU A 307 12.57 -19.66 -7.86
C LEU A 307 13.77 -20.56 -7.45
N THR A 308 13.51 -21.77 -6.96
CA THR A 308 14.49 -22.65 -6.35
C THR A 308 14.20 -24.11 -6.69
N SER A 309 15.23 -24.94 -6.56
CA SER A 309 15.16 -26.37 -6.82
C SER A 309 14.12 -27.07 -5.93
N SER A 310 13.37 -28.02 -6.50
CA SER A 310 12.45 -28.90 -5.76
C SER A 310 13.18 -29.83 -4.76
N GLU A 311 14.50 -29.91 -4.85
CA GLU A 311 15.36 -30.64 -3.92
C GLU A 311 15.57 -29.89 -2.59
N LEU A 312 15.36 -28.56 -2.55
CA LEU A 312 15.53 -27.77 -1.33
C LEU A 312 14.37 -28.00 -0.35
N SER A 313 14.66 -27.86 0.94
CA SER A 313 13.61 -27.75 1.95
C SER A 313 12.85 -26.43 1.81
N GLY A 314 11.64 -26.36 2.38
CA GLY A 314 10.90 -25.09 2.46
C GLY A 314 11.69 -24.00 3.21
N ILE A 315 12.47 -24.36 4.23
CA ILE A 315 13.37 -23.45 4.96
C ILE A 315 14.46 -22.91 4.03
N ASP A 316 15.15 -23.78 3.30
CA ASP A 316 16.24 -23.38 2.40
C ASP A 316 15.73 -22.50 1.26
N ALA A 317 14.53 -22.78 0.77
CA ALA A 317 13.85 -21.94 -0.18
C ALA A 317 13.52 -20.55 0.37
N CYS A 318 12.96 -20.47 1.58
CA CYS A 318 12.71 -19.21 2.27
C CYS A 318 14.02 -18.43 2.43
N LYS A 319 15.10 -19.13 2.81
CA LYS A 319 16.43 -18.55 3.01
C LYS A 319 17.01 -18.00 1.72
N ALA A 320 16.89 -18.74 0.62
CA ALA A 320 17.32 -18.29 -0.70
C ALA A 320 16.58 -17.03 -1.14
N HIS A 321 15.25 -16.99 -0.97
CA HIS A 321 14.46 -15.80 -1.29
C HIS A 321 14.85 -14.61 -0.42
N TYR A 322 14.99 -14.82 0.90
CA TYR A 322 15.35 -13.76 1.84
C TYR A 322 16.73 -13.15 1.51
N LEU A 323 17.71 -13.98 1.16
CA LEU A 323 19.03 -13.53 0.74
C LEU A 323 19.00 -12.77 -0.58
N LEU A 324 18.21 -13.23 -1.55
CA LEU A 324 18.04 -12.55 -2.84
C LEU A 324 17.51 -11.12 -2.64
N LYS A 325 16.54 -10.96 -1.72
CA LYS A 325 15.89 -9.68 -1.45
C LYS A 325 16.70 -8.75 -0.54
N ASN A 326 17.26 -9.28 0.54
CA ASN A 326 17.85 -8.46 1.61
C ASN A 326 19.38 -8.43 1.62
N HIS A 327 20.03 -9.30 0.85
CA HIS A 327 21.49 -9.49 0.84
C HIS A 327 22.11 -9.80 2.23
N THR A 328 21.29 -10.22 3.20
CA THR A 328 21.69 -10.59 4.56
C THR A 328 20.74 -11.63 5.15
N LEU A 329 21.17 -12.35 6.21
CA LEU A 329 20.32 -13.24 7.00
C LEU A 329 19.84 -12.60 8.31
N LYS A 330 20.24 -11.36 8.60
CA LYS A 330 19.75 -10.65 9.78
C LYS A 330 18.23 -10.50 9.68
N GLY A 331 17.50 -11.04 10.66
CA GLY A 331 16.02 -11.04 10.68
C GLY A 331 15.35 -12.23 9.99
N PHE A 332 16.12 -13.19 9.47
CA PHE A 332 15.56 -14.36 8.76
C PHE A 332 14.60 -15.19 9.61
N GLU A 333 14.88 -15.40 10.90
CA GLU A 333 13.99 -16.18 11.79
C GLU A 333 12.59 -15.56 11.92
N THR A 334 12.50 -14.24 12.02
CA THR A 334 11.21 -13.53 12.09
C THR A 334 10.42 -13.69 10.79
N PHE A 335 11.11 -13.57 9.65
CA PHE A 335 10.53 -13.83 8.34
C PHE A 335 10.05 -15.28 8.21
N LEU A 336 10.89 -16.25 8.57
CA LEU A 336 10.56 -17.67 8.48
C LEU A 336 9.34 -18.03 9.34
N ASN A 337 9.26 -17.49 10.56
CA ASN A 337 8.12 -17.73 11.45
C ASN A 337 6.80 -17.21 10.87
N GLU A 338 6.79 -16.01 10.26
CA GLU A 338 5.60 -15.48 9.58
C GLU A 338 5.17 -16.38 8.42
N ILE A 339 6.13 -16.88 7.63
CA ILE A 339 5.85 -17.81 6.54
C ILE A 339 5.28 -19.13 7.06
N ILE A 340 5.82 -19.68 8.15
CA ILE A 340 5.32 -20.95 8.74
C ILE A 340 3.89 -20.77 9.23
N GLU A 341 3.62 -19.68 9.94
CA GLU A 341 2.31 -19.36 10.50
C GLU A 341 1.27 -19.15 9.40
N PHE A 342 1.59 -18.30 8.40
CA PHE A 342 0.66 -17.98 7.33
C PHE A 342 0.40 -19.19 6.43
N SER A 343 1.45 -19.92 6.00
CA SER A 343 1.31 -21.08 5.11
C SER A 343 0.64 -22.29 5.78
N GLY A 344 0.67 -22.37 7.12
CA GLY A 344 0.13 -23.49 7.88
C GLY A 344 0.88 -24.81 7.65
N LEU A 345 2.13 -24.76 7.15
CA LEU A 345 2.93 -25.94 6.87
C LEU A 345 3.53 -26.58 8.12
N GLY A 346 3.67 -25.84 9.22
CA GLY A 346 4.23 -26.35 10.46
C GLY A 346 5.57 -27.07 10.24
N SER A 347 5.69 -28.31 10.71
CA SER A 347 6.93 -29.10 10.57
C SER A 347 7.27 -29.51 9.14
N TYR A 348 6.30 -29.54 8.21
CA TYR A 348 6.53 -29.90 6.81
C TYR A 348 7.49 -28.92 6.10
N ILE A 349 7.66 -27.70 6.62
CA ILE A 349 8.60 -26.72 6.05
C ILE A 349 10.05 -27.22 6.00
N SER A 350 10.40 -28.16 6.89
CA SER A 350 11.73 -28.76 6.94
C SER A 350 11.96 -29.84 5.86
N LEU A 351 10.90 -30.32 5.20
CA LEU A 351 10.98 -31.35 4.18
C LEU A 351 11.28 -30.77 2.79
N PRO A 352 11.91 -31.55 1.88
CA PRO A 352 12.13 -31.14 0.49
C PRO A 352 10.82 -30.81 -0.24
N ILE A 353 10.81 -29.73 -1.03
CA ILE A 353 9.61 -29.23 -1.73
C ILE A 353 9.00 -30.27 -2.67
N LYS A 354 9.80 -31.16 -3.27
CA LYS A 354 9.29 -32.26 -4.11
C LYS A 354 8.34 -33.22 -3.38
N THR A 355 8.32 -33.22 -2.05
CA THR A 355 7.42 -34.03 -1.23
C THR A 355 6.08 -33.35 -0.98
N TYR A 356 5.91 -32.09 -1.37
CA TYR A 356 4.72 -31.31 -1.10
C TYR A 356 3.61 -31.66 -2.08
N SER A 357 2.37 -31.61 -1.61
CA SER A 357 1.22 -31.54 -2.52
C SER A 357 1.20 -30.20 -3.26
N GLU A 358 0.48 -30.11 -4.37
CA GLU A 358 0.33 -28.85 -5.12
C GLU A 358 -0.18 -27.69 -4.24
N GLY A 359 -1.10 -27.98 -3.32
CA GLY A 359 -1.62 -26.99 -2.36
C GLY A 359 -0.57 -26.55 -1.34
N MET A 360 0.26 -27.46 -0.82
CA MET A 360 1.37 -27.10 0.08
C MET A 360 2.41 -26.22 -0.61
N SER A 361 2.80 -26.58 -1.84
CA SER A 361 3.72 -25.77 -2.65
C SER A 361 3.14 -24.40 -2.95
N ALA A 362 1.86 -24.32 -3.36
CA ALA A 362 1.19 -23.06 -3.64
C ALA A 362 1.14 -22.15 -2.41
N ARG A 363 0.81 -22.70 -1.22
CA ARG A 363 0.81 -21.96 0.04
C ARG A 363 2.19 -21.43 0.39
N LEU A 364 3.25 -22.24 0.31
CA LEU A 364 4.62 -21.78 0.57
C LEU A 364 5.01 -20.63 -0.36
N ILE A 365 4.83 -20.82 -1.67
CA ILE A 365 5.20 -19.83 -2.68
C ILE A 365 4.44 -18.52 -2.44
N PHE A 366 3.13 -18.60 -2.27
CA PHE A 366 2.29 -17.43 -2.03
C PHE A 366 2.73 -16.67 -0.78
N SER A 367 3.00 -17.39 0.32
CA SER A 367 3.47 -16.79 1.58
C SER A 367 4.78 -16.04 1.36
N ILE A 368 5.75 -16.67 0.70
CA ILE A 368 7.07 -16.07 0.46
C ILE A 368 6.92 -14.80 -0.38
N LEU A 369 6.19 -14.87 -1.49
CA LEU A 369 6.08 -13.76 -2.45
C LEU A 369 5.30 -12.56 -1.90
N THR A 370 4.35 -12.78 -0.99
CA THR A 370 3.50 -11.73 -0.41
C THR A 370 3.98 -11.21 0.96
N SER A 371 5.06 -11.79 1.48
CA SER A 371 5.59 -11.53 2.81
C SER A 371 5.93 -10.06 3.11
N SER A 372 6.37 -9.30 2.11
CA SER A 372 6.92 -7.96 2.33
C SER A 372 6.64 -7.00 1.18
N PRO A 373 6.49 -5.69 1.45
CA PRO A 373 6.04 -4.70 0.48
C PRO A 373 7.06 -4.43 -0.63
N HIS A 374 6.57 -3.85 -1.73
CA HIS A 374 7.36 -3.48 -2.92
C HIS A 374 6.89 -2.15 -3.50
N ASP A 375 7.81 -1.32 -4.00
CA ASP A 375 7.49 0.00 -4.57
C ASP A 375 6.65 -0.09 -5.87
N CYS A 376 6.91 -1.13 -6.67
CA CYS A 376 6.18 -1.41 -7.89
C CYS A 376 5.85 -2.91 -8.01
N LEU A 377 4.57 -3.23 -8.20
CA LEU A 377 4.08 -4.59 -8.40
C LEU A 377 3.59 -4.81 -9.83
N ALA A 378 3.89 -5.97 -10.38
CA ALA A 378 3.42 -6.43 -11.69
C ALA A 378 2.74 -7.79 -11.53
N ILE A 379 1.40 -7.82 -11.57
CA ILE A 379 0.59 -9.00 -11.26
C ILE A 379 -0.14 -9.48 -12.51
N ASP A 380 -0.03 -10.78 -12.80
CA ASP A 380 -0.79 -11.46 -13.84
C ASP A 380 -1.83 -12.39 -13.21
N GLU A 381 -3.00 -12.48 -13.82
CA GLU A 381 -4.11 -13.30 -13.33
C GLU A 381 -3.73 -14.78 -13.42
N GLY A 382 -3.32 -15.31 -12.28
CA GLY A 382 -2.81 -16.66 -12.19
C GLY A 382 -2.59 -17.14 -10.76
N PHE A 383 -2.55 -16.25 -9.77
CA PHE A 383 -2.35 -16.63 -8.37
C PHE A 383 -3.65 -17.08 -7.67
N GLY A 384 -4.35 -18.06 -8.27
CA GLY A 384 -5.36 -18.84 -7.55
C GLY A 384 -4.69 -19.98 -6.79
N THR A 385 -4.81 -19.98 -5.47
CA THR A 385 -4.49 -21.12 -4.60
C THR A 385 -5.62 -22.14 -4.75
N GLY A 386 -5.33 -23.34 -5.26
CA GLY A 386 -6.34 -24.40 -5.50
C GLY A 386 -6.88 -25.06 -4.23
N ASP A 387 -6.86 -24.35 -3.11
CA ASP A 387 -7.16 -24.83 -1.76
C ASP A 387 -8.20 -23.90 -1.14
N ALA A 388 -9.46 -24.38 -1.06
CA ALA A 388 -10.60 -23.57 -0.65
C ALA A 388 -10.47 -23.03 0.78
N ASP A 389 -9.82 -23.78 1.69
CA ASP A 389 -9.63 -23.38 3.09
C ASP A 389 -8.53 -22.32 3.25
N PHE A 390 -7.66 -22.17 2.25
CA PHE A 390 -6.63 -21.13 2.20
C PHE A 390 -7.07 -19.89 1.42
N CYS A 391 -8.12 -20.00 0.58
CA CYS A 391 -8.58 -18.93 -0.29
C CYS A 391 -8.89 -17.64 0.47
N ASP A 392 -9.68 -17.67 1.54
CA ASP A 392 -10.07 -16.43 2.24
C ASP A 392 -8.87 -15.67 2.82
N ARG A 393 -7.93 -16.40 3.45
CA ARG A 393 -6.70 -15.81 3.99
C ARG A 393 -5.77 -15.32 2.88
N ALA A 394 -5.69 -16.05 1.78
CA ALA A 394 -4.88 -15.67 0.62
C ALA A 394 -5.44 -14.42 -0.07
N GLU A 395 -6.76 -14.32 -0.22
CA GLU A 395 -7.42 -13.15 -0.80
C GLU A 395 -7.15 -11.90 0.04
N GLU A 396 -7.34 -11.97 1.35
CA GLU A 396 -7.07 -10.84 2.24
C GLU A 396 -5.59 -10.43 2.20
N ARG A 397 -4.66 -11.41 2.27
CA ARG A 397 -3.22 -11.14 2.13
C ARG A 397 -2.87 -10.52 0.78
N MET A 398 -3.50 -10.97 -0.31
CA MET A 398 -3.28 -10.44 -1.65
C MET A 398 -3.79 -9.00 -1.77
N LYS A 399 -4.96 -8.67 -1.20
CA LYS A 399 -5.47 -7.30 -1.15
C LYS A 399 -4.49 -6.39 -0.42
N GLN A 400 -4.07 -6.77 0.79
CA GLN A 400 -3.09 -6.01 1.58
C GLN A 400 -1.75 -5.85 0.84
N PHE A 401 -1.29 -6.92 0.17
CA PHE A 401 -0.07 -6.89 -0.62
C PHE A 401 -0.15 -5.90 -1.79
N MET A 402 -1.26 -5.92 -2.54
CA MET A 402 -1.52 -4.96 -3.63
C MET A 402 -1.68 -3.52 -3.13
N GLU A 403 -2.31 -3.32 -1.97
CA GLU A 403 -2.45 -1.99 -1.35
C GLU A 403 -1.12 -1.41 -0.91
N SER A 404 -0.21 -2.26 -0.43
CA SER A 404 1.11 -1.83 0.05
C SER A 404 2.01 -1.23 -1.04
N ALA A 405 1.74 -1.52 -2.31
CA ALA A 405 2.52 -1.01 -3.42
C ALA A 405 2.01 0.34 -3.93
N ALA A 406 2.94 1.28 -4.10
CA ALA A 406 2.63 2.58 -4.64
C ALA A 406 2.26 2.49 -6.13
N THR A 407 3.09 1.81 -6.93
CA THR A 407 2.85 1.60 -8.37
C THR A 407 2.36 0.18 -8.61
N LEU A 408 1.31 -0.01 -9.39
CA LEU A 408 0.72 -1.33 -9.65
C LEU A 408 0.42 -1.51 -11.13
N PHE A 409 0.79 -2.66 -11.67
CA PHE A 409 0.27 -3.19 -12.93
C PHE A 409 -0.53 -4.45 -12.64
N LEU A 410 -1.81 -4.45 -13.00
CA LEU A 410 -2.70 -5.57 -12.76
C LEU A 410 -3.33 -6.03 -14.07
N ALA A 411 -2.99 -7.23 -14.53
CA ALA A 411 -3.73 -7.92 -15.58
C ALA A 411 -4.74 -8.86 -14.92
N SER A 412 -6.04 -8.58 -15.08
CA SER A 412 -7.13 -9.42 -14.58
C SER A 412 -8.37 -9.32 -15.47
N HIS A 413 -9.14 -10.40 -15.54
CA HIS A 413 -10.47 -10.50 -16.13
C HIS A 413 -11.57 -10.11 -15.13
N SER A 414 -11.25 -9.98 -13.84
CA SER A 414 -12.18 -9.48 -12.82
C SER A 414 -12.21 -7.95 -12.83
N GLU A 415 -13.26 -7.39 -13.42
CA GLU A 415 -13.49 -5.93 -13.41
C GLU A 415 -13.61 -5.35 -11.99
N GLU A 416 -14.13 -6.12 -11.03
CA GLU A 416 -14.24 -5.70 -9.64
C GLU A 416 -12.86 -5.44 -9.04
N LEU A 417 -11.92 -6.37 -9.22
CA LEU A 417 -10.54 -6.20 -8.78
C LEU A 417 -9.85 -5.04 -9.51
N LEU A 418 -10.08 -4.90 -10.81
CA LEU A 418 -9.54 -3.76 -11.57
C LEU A 418 -10.06 -2.42 -11.03
N LYS A 419 -11.36 -2.30 -10.76
CA LYS A 419 -11.99 -1.08 -10.23
C LYS A 419 -11.56 -0.79 -8.80
N GLN A 420 -11.32 -1.82 -8.00
CA GLN A 420 -10.84 -1.67 -6.64
C GLN A 420 -9.39 -1.15 -6.60
N PHE A 421 -8.51 -1.65 -7.46
CA PHE A 421 -7.07 -1.42 -7.35
C PHE A 421 -6.46 -0.53 -8.43
N CYS A 422 -7.17 -0.16 -9.49
CA CYS A 422 -6.62 0.61 -10.60
C CYS A 422 -7.47 1.85 -10.90
N ASN A 423 -6.84 2.87 -11.48
CA ASN A 423 -7.50 4.11 -11.92
C ASN A 423 -7.22 4.46 -13.39
N ARG A 424 -6.19 3.87 -14.00
CA ARG A 424 -5.85 3.97 -15.41
C ARG A 424 -5.97 2.60 -16.06
N GLY A 425 -6.48 2.52 -17.28
CA GLY A 425 -6.58 1.28 -18.05
C GLY A 425 -5.84 1.39 -19.37
N ILE A 426 -5.05 0.35 -19.68
CA ILE A 426 -4.35 0.19 -20.95
C ILE A 426 -4.92 -1.04 -21.65
N VAL A 427 -5.57 -0.82 -22.79
CA VAL A 427 -6.16 -1.89 -23.59
C VAL A 427 -5.16 -2.37 -24.62
N PHE A 428 -4.76 -3.64 -24.51
CA PHE A 428 -3.90 -4.33 -25.45
C PHE A 428 -4.71 -5.03 -26.53
N SER A 429 -4.27 -4.92 -27.77
CA SER A 429 -4.76 -5.69 -28.91
C SER A 429 -3.60 -6.08 -29.80
N HIS A 430 -3.43 -7.38 -30.06
CA HIS A 430 -2.43 -7.92 -30.98
C HIS A 430 -1.01 -7.39 -30.75
N GLY A 431 -0.59 -7.32 -29.48
CA GLY A 431 0.73 -6.83 -29.10
C GLY A 431 0.91 -5.32 -29.14
N SER A 432 -0.14 -4.54 -29.44
CA SER A 432 -0.11 -3.07 -29.47
C SER A 432 -1.05 -2.47 -28.43
N ILE A 433 -0.82 -1.21 -28.05
CA ILE A 433 -1.76 -0.44 -27.20
C ILE A 433 -2.86 0.12 -28.11
N ALA A 434 -4.10 -0.33 -27.88
CA ALA A 434 -5.29 0.15 -28.58
C ALA A 434 -5.93 1.36 -27.88
N TYR A 435 -5.84 1.42 -26.54
CA TYR A 435 -6.35 2.54 -25.74
C TYR A 435 -5.52 2.71 -24.47
N ASP A 436 -5.38 3.94 -24.01
CA ASP A 436 -4.71 4.32 -22.77
C ASP A 436 -5.42 5.54 -22.17
N GLY A 437 -5.97 5.40 -20.97
CA GLY A 437 -6.75 6.45 -20.33
C GLY A 437 -7.37 6.04 -18.99
N PRO A 438 -8.37 6.78 -18.49
CA PRO A 438 -9.08 6.42 -17.26
C PRO A 438 -9.69 5.01 -17.34
N LEU A 439 -9.69 4.29 -16.22
CA LEU A 439 -10.11 2.88 -16.17
C LEU A 439 -11.50 2.64 -16.76
N ASP A 440 -12.51 3.41 -16.36
CA ASP A 440 -13.88 3.22 -16.83
C ASP A 440 -14.00 3.42 -18.35
N ALA A 441 -13.26 4.39 -18.90
CA ALA A 441 -13.22 4.62 -20.34
C ALA A 441 -12.50 3.49 -21.08
N ALA A 442 -11.43 2.92 -20.49
CA ALA A 442 -10.71 1.79 -21.04
C ALA A 442 -11.56 0.50 -21.04
N LEU A 443 -12.29 0.24 -19.96
CA LEU A 443 -13.24 -0.89 -19.88
C LEU A 443 -14.35 -0.73 -20.92
N ASN A 444 -14.97 0.45 -20.99
CA ASN A 444 -15.97 0.74 -22.01
C ASN A 444 -15.43 0.53 -23.43
N TYR A 445 -14.22 1.05 -23.71
CA TYR A 445 -13.55 0.85 -25.00
C TYR A 445 -13.36 -0.64 -25.31
N TYR A 446 -12.93 -1.43 -24.32
CA TYR A 446 -12.76 -2.87 -24.48
C TYR A 446 -14.10 -3.55 -24.78
N HIS A 447 -15.15 -3.31 -23.99
CA HIS A 447 -16.46 -3.93 -24.19
C HIS A 447 -17.08 -3.58 -25.52
N THR A 448 -17.05 -2.31 -25.95
CA THR A 448 -17.65 -1.92 -27.23
C THR A 448 -16.97 -2.62 -28.40
N HIS A 449 -15.63 -2.68 -28.40
CA HIS A 449 -14.87 -3.28 -29.50
C HIS A 449 -14.88 -4.82 -29.49
N ASP A 450 -14.99 -5.45 -28.32
CA ASP A 450 -15.14 -6.90 -28.20
C ASP A 450 -16.56 -7.36 -28.57
N TYR A 451 -17.58 -6.54 -28.30
CA TYR A 451 -18.97 -6.77 -28.72
C TYR A 451 -19.11 -6.75 -30.25
N TYR A 452 -18.41 -5.83 -30.95
CA TYR A 452 -18.41 -5.81 -32.42
C TYR A 452 -17.66 -7.00 -33.05
N ARG A 453 -16.69 -7.62 -32.38
CA ARG A 453 -16.03 -8.83 -32.89
C ARG A 453 -16.90 -10.09 -32.82
N LYS A 454 -17.74 -10.22 -31.78
CA LYS A 454 -18.67 -11.37 -31.68
C LYS A 454 -19.81 -11.32 -32.70
N ASN A 455 -20.22 -10.13 -33.14
CA ASN A 455 -21.36 -9.97 -34.08
C ASN A 455 -20.96 -9.88 -35.57
N VAL A 456 -19.67 -9.94 -35.91
CA VAL A 456 -19.18 -9.90 -37.31
C VAL A 456 -18.70 -11.28 -37.80
N ILE A 457 -18.67 -12.30 -36.91
CA ILE A 457 -18.30 -13.69 -37.24
C ILE A 457 -19.48 -14.65 -36.94
N GLY A 458 -20.71 -14.16 -37.11
CA GLY A 458 -21.94 -14.97 -37.09
C GLY A 458 -22.36 -15.34 -38.50
#